data_AF-A0A653I6Y4-F1
#
_entry.id   AF-A0A653I6Y4-F1
#
_cell.length_a   1.000
_cell.length_b   1.000
_cell.length_c   1.000
_cell.angle_alpha   90.00
_cell.angle_beta   90.00
_cell.angle_gamma   90.00
#
_symmetry.space_group_name_H-M   'P 1'
#
loop_
_entity.id
_entity.type
_entity.pdbx_description
1 polymer ?
#
loop_
_entity_poly.entity_id
_entity_poly.type
_entity_poly.pdbx_seq_one_letter_code
_entity_poly.pdbx_strand_id
1 'polypeptide(L)'
;MSKLIKRLHHDLKMPGVSAVELRKAERALGVLFPGEYKDLFLQSNGAQFGEWTLYPVPTGQTFSLDIVRQNENRPAGLPDDLICIGENLTGDKLCYRIRKRFLQELVFRWNERSGIAKYPSSSLGEFVDRHVPKRKTNQAYRIGRFTVEGTKLITTDPYYGLEEDTELQLILSNVKSGSWTAATIYTEDEWVKQLLVFEGDKKRSGKWHRQEQSIGVDSALVGIFDLTAYRQNHAVEFEAVVSSDDQAGIVSFGAVSTSGFGDGLYDVDIQYDVSRQIVGVRVNFAEDE
;
A
#
# COMPACT_ATOMS: atom_id res chain seq x y z
N MET A 1 -7.09 8.38 -9.98
CA MET A 1 -6.33 8.68 -8.75
C MET A 1 -4.89 9.00 -9.14
N SER A 2 -4.26 10.04 -8.58
CA SER A 2 -2.87 10.37 -8.94
C SER A 2 -1.91 9.29 -8.43
N LYS A 3 -0.83 9.01 -9.19
CA LYS A 3 0.20 8.01 -8.82
C LYS A 3 0.78 8.25 -7.42
N LEU A 4 0.85 9.52 -7.03
CA LEU A 4 1.39 9.99 -5.76
C LEU A 4 0.53 9.58 -4.55
N ILE A 5 -0.79 9.51 -4.72
CA ILE A 5 -1.72 9.13 -3.63
C ILE A 5 -1.63 7.66 -3.29
N LYS A 6 -1.32 6.81 -4.28
CA LYS A 6 -1.06 5.38 -4.06
C LYS A 6 0.18 5.11 -3.21
N ARG A 7 1.07 6.11 -3.08
CA ARG A 7 2.34 6.03 -2.36
C ARG A 7 2.25 6.53 -0.92
N LEU A 8 1.07 7.03 -0.50
CA LEU A 8 0.83 7.49 0.87
C LEU A 8 0.71 6.30 1.80
N HIS A 9 1.24 6.42 3.02
CA HIS A 9 0.89 5.48 4.09
C HIS A 9 -0.57 5.70 4.55
N HIS A 10 -1.44 4.73 4.28
CA HIS A 10 -2.89 4.77 4.54
C HIS A 10 -3.22 5.01 6.02
N ASP A 11 -2.46 4.41 6.93
CA ASP A 11 -2.65 4.52 8.38
C ASP A 11 -2.41 5.94 8.93
N LEU A 12 -1.78 6.81 8.13
CA LEU A 12 -1.46 8.19 8.47
C LEU A 12 -2.11 9.19 7.52
N LYS A 13 -3.07 8.75 6.71
CA LYS A 13 -3.78 9.59 5.76
C LYS A 13 -4.74 10.52 6.49
N MET A 14 -4.24 11.69 6.86
CA MET A 14 -5.06 12.78 7.36
C MET A 14 -6.02 13.25 6.26
N PRO A 15 -7.25 13.70 6.60
CA PRO A 15 -8.18 14.28 5.64
C PRO A 15 -7.53 15.41 4.84
N GLY A 16 -7.91 15.54 3.57
CA GLY A 16 -7.49 16.66 2.73
C GLY A 16 -8.01 18.01 3.23
N VAL A 17 -7.40 19.08 2.73
CA VAL A 17 -7.82 20.46 3.00
C VAL A 17 -8.74 21.00 1.92
N SER A 18 -9.48 22.05 2.24
CA SER A 18 -10.27 22.79 1.26
C SER A 18 -9.41 23.66 0.35
N ALA A 19 -9.92 23.97 -0.84
CA ALA A 19 -9.31 24.94 -1.74
C ALA A 19 -9.17 26.35 -1.12
N VAL A 20 -10.02 26.68 -0.14
CA VAL A 20 -9.95 27.95 0.60
C VAL A 20 -8.75 27.99 1.53
N GLU A 21 -8.45 26.90 2.22
CA GLU A 21 -7.28 26.76 3.10
C GLU A 21 -5.98 26.81 2.29
N LEU A 22 -5.93 26.13 1.14
CA LEU A 22 -4.78 26.23 0.22
C LEU A 22 -4.52 27.69 -0.20
N ARG A 23 -5.56 28.42 -0.62
CA ARG A 23 -5.43 29.84 -0.99
C ARG A 23 -5.03 30.75 0.18
N LYS A 24 -5.34 30.36 1.43
CA LYS A 24 -4.87 31.10 2.62
C LYS A 24 -3.38 30.87 2.84
N ALA A 25 -2.92 29.61 2.74
CA ALA A 25 -1.50 29.28 2.86
C ALA A 25 -0.64 29.90 1.75
N GLU A 26 -1.09 29.84 0.49
CA GLU A 26 -0.46 30.52 -0.65
C GLU A 26 -0.29 32.02 -0.40
N ARG A 27 -1.33 32.68 0.12
CA ARG A 27 -1.28 34.11 0.47
C ARG A 27 -0.32 34.41 1.62
N ALA A 28 -0.30 33.57 2.66
CA ALA A 28 0.60 33.73 3.79
C ALA A 28 2.08 33.57 3.38
N LEU A 29 2.36 32.60 2.52
CA LEU A 29 3.71 32.33 2.00
C LEU A 29 4.12 33.25 0.85
N GLY A 30 3.18 33.98 0.25
CA GLY A 30 3.43 34.83 -0.93
C GLY A 30 3.75 34.04 -2.21
N VAL A 31 3.28 32.80 -2.32
CA VAL A 31 3.54 31.90 -3.46
C VAL A 31 2.27 31.27 -4.02
N LEU A 32 2.39 30.65 -5.19
CA LEU A 32 1.40 29.76 -5.78
C LEU A 32 1.94 28.34 -5.79
N PHE A 33 1.14 27.40 -5.27
CA PHE A 33 1.49 25.98 -5.21
C PHE A 33 1.34 25.31 -6.59
N PRO A 34 2.20 24.31 -6.92
CA PRO A 34 2.08 23.53 -8.15
C PRO A 34 0.77 22.76 -8.19
N GLY A 35 0.31 22.39 -9.39
CA GLY A 35 -0.91 21.59 -9.59
C GLY A 35 -0.87 20.28 -8.83
N GLU A 36 0.20 19.49 -9.04
CA GLU A 36 0.43 18.20 -8.38
C GLU A 36 0.37 18.30 -6.84
N TYR A 37 0.94 19.38 -6.27
CA TYR A 37 0.93 19.61 -4.83
C TYR A 37 -0.47 19.92 -4.30
N LYS A 38 -1.25 20.74 -5.02
CA LYS A 38 -2.63 21.05 -4.62
C LYS A 38 -3.52 19.81 -4.69
N ASP A 39 -3.40 19.02 -5.75
CA ASP A 39 -4.19 17.79 -5.92
C ASP A 39 -3.93 16.77 -4.80
N LEU A 40 -2.68 16.69 -4.34
CA LEU A 40 -2.31 15.90 -3.17
C LEU A 40 -2.99 16.43 -1.90
N PHE A 41 -2.87 17.73 -1.61
CA PHE A 41 -3.38 18.31 -0.37
C PHE A 41 -4.91 18.38 -0.30
N LEU A 42 -5.61 18.42 -1.43
CA LEU A 42 -7.06 18.24 -1.49
C LEU A 42 -7.49 16.85 -1.01
N GLN A 43 -6.58 15.87 -1.02
CA GLN A 43 -6.86 14.47 -0.67
C GLN A 43 -6.20 14.01 0.62
N SER A 44 -5.07 14.59 1.00
CA SER A 44 -4.43 14.34 2.29
C SER A 44 -3.57 15.50 2.78
N ASN A 45 -3.76 15.93 4.02
CA ASN A 45 -3.02 17.04 4.62
C ASN A 45 -1.82 16.56 5.43
N GLY A 46 -0.59 16.85 4.97
CA GLY A 46 0.62 16.40 5.66
C GLY A 46 1.00 14.95 5.32
N ALA A 47 0.84 14.60 4.05
CA ALA A 47 1.22 13.32 3.48
C ALA A 47 2.60 12.81 3.94
N GLN A 48 2.69 11.52 4.24
CA GLN A 48 3.95 10.83 4.54
C GLN A 48 4.27 9.79 3.46
N PHE A 49 5.51 9.80 2.99
CA PHE A 49 6.06 8.85 2.03
C PHE A 49 7.36 8.24 2.58
N GLY A 50 7.31 6.98 3.01
CA GLY A 50 8.44 6.37 3.72
C GLY A 50 8.88 7.20 4.93
N GLU A 51 10.12 7.68 4.91
CA GLU A 51 10.69 8.50 5.98
C GLU A 51 10.39 10.01 5.83
N TRP A 52 9.74 10.44 4.75
CA TRP A 52 9.47 11.85 4.46
C TRP A 52 8.06 12.24 4.87
N THR A 53 7.93 13.34 5.60
CA THR A 53 6.64 13.92 6.00
C THR A 53 6.52 15.32 5.44
N LEU A 54 5.43 15.59 4.70
CA LEU A 54 5.11 16.94 4.25
C LEU A 54 4.52 17.75 5.39
N TYR A 55 4.85 19.04 5.44
CA TYR A 55 4.27 19.96 6.40
C TYR A 55 2.79 20.19 6.08
N PRO A 56 1.88 20.03 7.05
CA PRO A 56 0.46 20.25 6.83
C PRO A 56 0.19 21.72 6.46
N VAL A 57 -0.87 21.92 5.69
CA VAL A 57 -1.49 23.22 5.49
C VAL A 57 -2.30 23.55 6.76
N PRO A 58 -2.20 24.77 7.30
CA PRO A 58 -2.99 25.18 8.46
C PRO A 58 -4.49 25.04 8.18
N THR A 59 -5.16 24.20 8.96
CA THR A 59 -6.61 24.16 9.07
C THR A 59 -7.00 24.76 10.43
N GLY A 60 -8.30 24.90 10.75
CA GLY A 60 -8.73 25.38 12.06
C GLY A 60 -8.23 24.55 13.27
N GLN A 61 -7.54 23.43 13.02
CA GLN A 61 -6.81 22.63 14.00
C GLN A 61 -5.40 23.19 14.20
N THR A 62 -4.98 23.32 15.46
CA THR A 62 -3.64 23.80 15.79
C THR A 62 -2.60 22.72 15.52
N PHE A 63 -1.89 22.82 14.39
CA PHE A 63 -0.65 22.07 14.18
C PHE A 63 0.51 22.82 14.83
N SER A 64 1.34 22.15 15.61
CA SER A 64 2.57 22.75 16.16
C SER A 64 3.56 23.10 15.04
N LEU A 65 3.52 22.37 13.93
CA LEU A 65 4.46 22.45 12.81
C LEU A 65 3.68 22.37 11.48
N ASP A 66 3.34 23.53 10.91
CA ASP A 66 2.68 23.65 9.59
C ASP A 66 3.59 24.35 8.57
N ILE A 67 3.23 24.27 7.29
CA ILE A 67 4.06 24.83 6.20
C ILE A 67 4.31 26.33 6.35
N VAL A 68 3.37 27.10 6.90
CA VAL A 68 3.52 28.55 7.09
C VAL A 68 4.52 28.80 8.21
N ARG A 69 4.28 28.25 9.39
CA ARG A 69 5.14 28.42 10.57
C ARG A 69 6.56 27.93 10.36
N GLN A 70 6.74 26.84 9.61
CA GLN A 70 8.06 26.31 9.26
C GLN A 70 8.86 27.25 8.35
N ASN A 71 8.17 27.98 7.46
CA ASN A 71 8.81 28.95 6.59
C ASN A 71 8.84 30.38 7.15
N GLU A 72 8.14 30.64 8.26
CA GLU A 72 8.39 31.80 9.12
C GLU A 72 9.65 31.58 9.96
N ASN A 73 9.84 30.37 10.51
CA ASN A 73 10.99 29.96 11.30
C ASN A 73 12.03 29.21 10.46
N ARG A 74 12.50 29.85 9.38
CA ARG A 74 13.37 29.21 8.38
C ARG A 74 14.69 28.71 9.00
N PRO A 75 15.17 27.51 8.62
CA PRO A 75 16.50 27.05 8.97
C PRO A 75 17.58 28.04 8.52
N ALA A 76 18.61 28.22 9.36
CA ALA A 76 19.75 29.06 9.01
C ALA A 76 20.46 28.53 7.76
N GLY A 77 20.79 29.41 6.82
CA GLY A 77 21.48 29.05 5.57
C GLY A 77 20.59 28.44 4.48
N LEU A 78 19.27 28.32 4.70
CA LEU A 78 18.33 27.97 3.63
C LEU A 78 18.19 29.14 2.65
N PRO A 79 18.48 28.97 1.35
CA PRO A 79 18.38 30.06 0.37
C PRO A 79 16.99 30.68 0.28
N ASP A 80 16.92 32.02 0.20
CA ASP A 80 15.66 32.79 0.25
C ASP A 80 14.64 32.37 -0.81
N ASP A 81 15.13 31.88 -1.96
CA ASP A 81 14.32 31.40 -3.06
C ASP A 81 13.84 29.95 -2.91
N LEU A 82 13.96 29.34 -1.72
CA LEU A 82 13.37 28.05 -1.39
C LEU A 82 12.24 28.17 -0.36
N ILE A 83 11.23 27.30 -0.49
CA ILE A 83 10.20 27.02 0.52
C ILE A 83 10.32 25.56 0.95
N CYS A 84 10.47 25.33 2.25
CA CYS A 84 10.42 23.99 2.82
C CYS A 84 8.98 23.47 2.84
N ILE A 85 8.76 22.31 2.25
CA ILE A 85 7.45 21.65 2.18
C ILE A 85 7.38 20.38 3.03
N GLY A 86 8.50 19.93 3.58
CA GLY A 86 8.56 18.74 4.41
C GLY A 86 9.97 18.43 4.88
N GLU A 87 10.09 17.34 5.63
CA GLU A 87 11.35 16.85 6.16
C GLU A 87 11.38 15.33 6.29
N ASN A 88 12.57 14.75 6.42
CA ASN A 88 12.71 13.35 6.78
C ASN A 88 13.15 13.16 8.24
N LEU A 89 13.20 11.90 8.69
CA LEU A 89 13.63 11.51 10.03
C LEU A 89 15.06 11.95 10.39
N THR A 90 15.91 12.22 9.40
CA THR A 90 17.29 12.69 9.61
C THR A 90 17.42 14.21 9.70
N GLY A 91 16.32 14.95 9.44
CA GLY A 91 16.26 16.40 9.46
C GLY A 91 16.50 17.09 8.11
N ASP A 92 16.76 16.33 7.04
CA ASP A 92 16.85 16.86 5.68
C ASP A 92 15.52 17.50 5.29
N LYS A 93 15.60 18.65 4.64
CA LYS A 93 14.42 19.41 4.20
C LYS A 93 14.13 19.12 2.75
N LEU A 94 12.85 18.99 2.45
CA LEU A 94 12.33 18.94 1.09
C LEU A 94 11.81 20.33 0.73
N CYS A 95 12.24 20.88 -0.40
CA CYS A 95 11.96 22.26 -0.74
C CYS A 95 11.52 22.43 -2.20
N TYR A 96 10.62 23.37 -2.46
CA TYR A 96 10.40 23.92 -3.79
C TYR A 96 11.21 25.20 -3.98
N ARG A 97 11.58 25.50 -5.24
CA ARG A 97 12.16 26.80 -5.59
C ARG A 97 11.09 27.79 -6.02
N ILE A 98 11.14 29.00 -5.46
CA ILE A 98 10.30 30.12 -5.82
C ILE A 98 10.89 30.85 -7.03
N ARG A 99 10.10 31.04 -8.09
CA ARG A 99 10.39 32.01 -9.16
C ARG A 99 9.16 32.81 -9.54
N LYS A 100 9.27 34.14 -9.49
CA LYS A 100 8.15 35.06 -9.80
C LYS A 100 6.87 34.71 -9.02
N ARG A 101 7.02 34.30 -7.75
CA ARG A 101 5.96 33.80 -6.84
C ARG A 101 5.38 32.43 -7.19
N PHE A 102 5.83 31.77 -8.25
CA PHE A 102 5.45 30.38 -8.52
C PHE A 102 6.44 29.45 -7.86
N LEU A 103 5.96 28.44 -7.15
CA LEU A 103 6.80 27.28 -6.85
C LEU A 103 7.04 26.54 -8.16
N GLN A 104 8.30 26.54 -8.60
CA GLN A 104 8.70 25.72 -9.73
C GLN A 104 8.59 24.25 -9.33
N GLU A 105 8.19 23.39 -10.26
CA GLU A 105 8.02 21.94 -10.01
C GLU A 105 9.34 21.24 -9.64
N LEU A 106 10.48 21.94 -9.72
CA LEU A 106 11.75 21.44 -9.23
C LEU A 106 11.75 21.30 -7.70
N VAL A 107 11.84 20.06 -7.24
CA VAL A 107 11.95 19.68 -5.83
C VAL A 107 13.42 19.46 -5.47
N PHE A 108 13.87 20.15 -4.43
CA PHE A 108 15.24 20.11 -3.92
C PHE A 108 15.27 19.44 -2.55
N ARG A 109 16.35 18.69 -2.30
CA ARG A 109 16.73 18.30 -0.94
C ARG A 109 17.75 19.32 -0.41
N TRP A 110 17.56 19.78 0.81
CA TRP A 110 18.49 20.67 1.51
C TRP A 110 18.88 20.08 2.86
N ASN A 111 20.16 20.18 3.19
CA ASN A 111 20.70 19.78 4.50
C ASN A 111 21.60 20.91 5.02
N GLU A 112 21.58 21.18 6.32
CA GLU A 112 22.36 22.27 6.92
C GLU A 112 23.88 22.12 6.69
N ARG A 113 24.40 20.88 6.67
CA ARG A 113 25.83 20.59 6.50
C ARG A 113 26.28 20.66 5.04
N SER A 114 25.45 20.19 4.10
CA SER A 114 25.82 20.05 2.69
C SER A 114 25.16 21.06 1.76
N GLY A 115 24.22 21.86 2.23
CA GLY A 115 23.42 22.79 1.43
C GLY A 115 22.45 22.07 0.48
N ILE A 116 22.16 22.71 -0.66
CA ILE A 116 21.25 22.17 -1.67
C ILE A 116 21.90 20.98 -2.39
N ALA A 117 21.15 19.87 -2.51
CA ALA A 117 21.56 18.72 -3.30
C ALA A 117 21.72 19.09 -4.79
N LYS A 118 22.76 18.55 -5.42
CA LYS A 118 23.14 18.86 -6.81
C LYS A 118 22.07 18.54 -7.85
N TYR A 119 21.25 17.51 -7.61
CA TYR A 119 20.28 16.99 -8.57
C TYR A 119 18.85 17.12 -8.02
N PRO A 120 18.07 18.12 -8.44
CA PRO A 120 16.66 18.20 -8.09
C PRO A 120 15.83 17.14 -8.82
N SER A 121 14.63 16.89 -8.31
CA SER A 121 13.59 16.14 -9.03
C SER A 121 12.69 17.12 -9.77
N SER A 122 12.15 16.73 -10.93
CA SER A 122 11.30 17.55 -11.79
C SER A 122 9.87 17.71 -11.27
N SER A 123 9.47 16.88 -10.33
CA SER A 123 8.19 16.96 -9.61
C SER A 123 8.29 16.30 -8.24
N LEU A 124 7.24 16.43 -7.42
CA LEU A 124 7.13 15.70 -6.15
C LEU A 124 6.94 14.20 -6.41
N GLY A 125 6.22 13.82 -7.46
CA GLY A 125 6.05 12.42 -7.85
C GLY A 125 7.37 11.76 -8.21
N GLU A 126 8.20 12.43 -9.00
CA GLU A 126 9.53 11.92 -9.34
C GLU A 126 10.43 11.81 -8.09
N PHE A 127 10.35 12.78 -7.17
CA PHE A 127 11.08 12.71 -5.91
C PHE A 127 10.71 11.44 -5.12
N VAL A 128 9.41 11.19 -4.95
CA VAL A 128 8.87 10.02 -4.24
C VAL A 128 9.29 8.73 -4.93
N ASP A 129 9.24 8.66 -6.26
CA ASP A 129 9.65 7.47 -7.02
C ASP A 129 11.14 7.15 -6.83
N ARG A 130 12.00 8.17 -6.72
CA ARG A 130 13.45 8.01 -6.56
C ARG A 130 13.91 7.70 -5.14
N HIS A 131 13.22 8.24 -4.13
CA HIS A 131 13.74 8.25 -2.75
C HIS A 131 12.93 7.43 -1.76
N VAL A 132 11.70 7.05 -2.09
CA VAL A 132 10.87 6.23 -1.20
C VAL A 132 11.04 4.77 -1.62
N PRO A 133 11.59 3.89 -0.75
CA PRO A 133 11.82 2.49 -1.09
C PRO A 133 10.55 1.83 -1.64
N LYS A 134 10.67 1.21 -2.81
CA LYS A 134 9.59 0.37 -3.36
C LYS A 134 9.60 -0.99 -2.68
N ARG A 135 8.44 -1.64 -2.59
CA ARG A 135 8.40 -3.06 -2.23
C ARG A 135 9.23 -3.86 -3.24
N LYS A 136 10.08 -4.77 -2.77
CA LYS A 136 10.87 -5.65 -3.63
C LYS A 136 9.94 -6.67 -4.27
N THR A 137 9.99 -6.77 -5.59
CA THR A 137 9.04 -7.55 -6.40
C THR A 137 9.03 -9.06 -6.16
N ASN A 138 10.06 -9.59 -5.49
CA ASN A 138 10.20 -11.01 -5.21
C ASN A 138 10.29 -11.30 -3.69
N GLN A 139 10.02 -10.30 -2.84
CA GLN A 139 10.01 -10.47 -1.40
C GLN A 139 8.57 -10.68 -0.92
N ALA A 140 8.38 -11.69 -0.05
CA ALA A 140 7.12 -11.88 0.65
C ALA A 140 7.02 -10.92 1.84
N TYR A 141 5.94 -10.15 1.90
CA TYR A 141 5.57 -9.23 2.97
C TYR A 141 4.48 -9.86 3.81
N ARG A 142 4.75 -10.06 5.10
CA ARG A 142 3.84 -10.75 6.02
C ARG A 142 2.67 -9.83 6.38
N ILE A 143 1.44 -10.30 6.18
CA ILE A 143 0.21 -9.56 6.50
C ILE A 143 -0.27 -9.91 7.91
N GLY A 144 -0.21 -11.19 8.29
CA GLY A 144 -0.63 -11.61 9.63
C GLY A 144 -0.83 -13.11 9.77
N ARG A 145 -1.62 -13.53 10.76
CA ARG A 145 -1.95 -14.93 11.03
C ARG A 145 -3.44 -15.16 11.15
N PHE A 146 -3.88 -16.34 10.75
CA PHE A 146 -5.21 -16.86 10.99
C PHE A 146 -5.13 -18.33 11.44
N THR A 147 -6.24 -18.88 11.89
CA THR A 147 -6.31 -20.28 12.32
C THR A 147 -7.12 -21.08 11.31
N VAL A 148 -6.58 -22.23 10.92
CA VAL A 148 -7.30 -23.27 10.19
C VAL A 148 -7.76 -24.30 11.21
N GLU A 149 -9.05 -24.34 11.49
CA GLU A 149 -9.64 -25.26 12.48
C GLU A 149 -9.95 -26.62 11.84
N GLY A 150 -10.37 -26.60 10.58
CA GLY A 150 -10.72 -27.79 9.81
C GLY A 150 -9.54 -28.41 9.08
N THR A 151 -9.87 -29.26 8.11
CA THR A 151 -8.91 -29.95 7.21
C THR A 151 -9.11 -29.56 5.76
N LYS A 152 -9.87 -28.48 5.51
CA LYS A 152 -10.20 -27.97 4.19
C LYS A 152 -10.01 -26.46 4.13
N LEU A 153 -9.37 -26.01 3.06
CA LEU A 153 -9.35 -24.60 2.68
C LEU A 153 -10.21 -24.42 1.43
N ILE A 154 -10.73 -23.22 1.26
CA ILE A 154 -11.34 -22.77 0.01
C ILE A 154 -10.57 -21.58 -0.52
N THR A 155 -10.31 -21.60 -1.82
CA THR A 155 -9.79 -20.44 -2.57
C THR A 155 -10.89 -19.98 -3.52
N THR A 156 -11.35 -18.73 -3.37
CA THR A 156 -12.52 -18.21 -4.09
C THR A 156 -12.52 -16.69 -4.14
N ASP A 157 -13.28 -16.13 -5.09
CA ASP A 157 -13.88 -14.82 -4.92
C ASP A 157 -14.81 -14.85 -3.68
N PRO A 158 -14.59 -14.00 -2.67
CA PRO A 158 -15.38 -13.99 -1.44
C PRO A 158 -16.87 -13.70 -1.65
N TYR A 159 -17.25 -13.14 -2.80
CA TYR A 159 -18.63 -12.80 -3.16
C TYR A 159 -19.39 -13.90 -3.87
N TYR A 160 -18.72 -14.99 -4.25
CA TYR A 160 -19.44 -16.16 -4.73
C TYR A 160 -20.16 -16.88 -3.59
N GLY A 161 -21.37 -17.33 -3.87
CA GLY A 161 -22.06 -18.27 -2.99
C GLY A 161 -21.32 -19.60 -2.94
N LEU A 162 -21.37 -20.32 -1.82
CA LEU A 162 -20.74 -21.64 -1.67
C LEU A 162 -21.48 -22.70 -2.49
N GLU A 163 -21.21 -22.77 -3.78
CA GLU A 163 -21.73 -23.76 -4.68
C GLU A 163 -20.65 -24.82 -4.95
N GLU A 164 -20.84 -26.01 -4.36
CA GLU A 164 -19.83 -27.09 -4.35
C GLU A 164 -19.50 -27.66 -5.75
N ASP A 165 -20.28 -27.32 -6.78
CA ASP A 165 -20.14 -27.81 -8.16
C ASP A 165 -19.76 -26.70 -9.17
N THR A 166 -19.26 -25.55 -8.69
CA THR A 166 -18.78 -24.50 -9.60
C THR A 166 -17.30 -24.66 -9.92
N GLU A 167 -16.96 -24.59 -11.21
CA GLU A 167 -15.55 -24.57 -11.65
C GLU A 167 -14.82 -23.28 -11.21
N LEU A 168 -15.54 -22.32 -10.62
CA LEU A 168 -15.04 -21.03 -10.19
C LEU A 168 -14.32 -21.07 -8.82
N GLN A 169 -14.55 -22.09 -8.01
CA GLN A 169 -14.01 -22.17 -6.64
C GLN A 169 -13.16 -23.42 -6.46
N LEU A 170 -12.07 -23.30 -5.70
CA LEU A 170 -11.18 -24.42 -5.44
C LEU A 170 -11.23 -24.83 -3.97
N ILE A 171 -11.79 -26.00 -3.71
CA ILE A 171 -11.79 -26.63 -2.37
C ILE A 171 -10.58 -27.56 -2.25
N LEU A 172 -9.68 -27.19 -1.35
CA LEU A 172 -8.47 -27.95 -1.04
C LEU A 172 -8.72 -28.85 0.16
N SER A 173 -8.55 -30.15 -0.01
CA SER A 173 -8.71 -31.16 1.06
C SER A 173 -7.36 -31.63 1.61
N ASN A 174 -7.38 -32.26 2.78
CA ASN A 174 -6.17 -32.73 3.49
C ASN A 174 -5.22 -31.58 3.87
N VAL A 175 -5.79 -30.46 4.29
CA VAL A 175 -5.04 -29.31 4.81
C VAL A 175 -4.66 -29.54 6.26
N LYS A 176 -3.43 -29.16 6.62
CA LYS A 176 -2.96 -29.20 8.00
C LYS A 176 -3.65 -28.11 8.84
N SER A 177 -4.34 -28.51 9.91
CA SER A 177 -4.93 -27.58 10.86
C SER A 177 -3.86 -26.88 11.71
N GLY A 178 -4.21 -25.72 12.29
CA GLY A 178 -3.37 -24.95 13.19
C GLY A 178 -3.21 -23.49 12.77
N SER A 179 -2.10 -22.88 13.18
CA SER A 179 -1.82 -21.46 12.89
C SER A 179 -1.15 -21.30 11.53
N TRP A 180 -1.71 -20.44 10.69
CA TRP A 180 -1.22 -20.13 9.36
C TRP A 180 -0.80 -18.68 9.27
N THR A 181 0.22 -18.40 8.46
CA THR A 181 0.69 -17.06 8.13
C THR A 181 0.26 -16.70 6.72
N ALA A 182 -0.24 -15.48 6.53
CA ALA A 182 -0.45 -14.90 5.20
C ALA A 182 0.63 -13.87 4.87
N ALA A 183 0.98 -13.80 3.59
CA ALA A 183 1.92 -12.86 3.03
C ALA A 183 1.55 -12.51 1.58
N THR A 184 2.03 -11.38 1.10
CA THR A 184 1.88 -10.92 -0.28
C THR A 184 3.23 -10.69 -0.94
N ILE A 185 3.26 -10.87 -2.26
CA ILE A 185 4.35 -10.42 -3.12
C ILE A 185 3.76 -9.38 -4.06
N TYR A 186 4.51 -8.33 -4.37
CA TYR A 186 4.03 -7.20 -5.18
C TYR A 186 4.72 -7.14 -6.55
N THR A 187 4.05 -6.55 -7.53
CA THR A 187 4.66 -6.16 -8.82
C THR A 187 5.51 -4.89 -8.67
N GLU A 188 6.21 -4.49 -9.74
CA GLU A 188 6.97 -3.22 -9.76
C GLU A 188 6.10 -1.98 -9.55
N ASP A 189 4.83 -2.10 -9.92
CA ASP A 189 3.79 -1.09 -9.76
C ASP A 189 3.02 -1.20 -8.43
N GLU A 190 3.53 -2.02 -7.50
CA GLU A 190 3.01 -2.20 -6.14
C GLU A 190 1.59 -2.80 -6.07
N TRP A 191 1.15 -3.49 -7.12
CA TRP A 191 -0.05 -4.34 -7.10
C TRP A 191 0.28 -5.71 -6.49
N VAL A 192 -0.70 -6.37 -5.88
CA VAL A 192 -0.50 -7.73 -5.37
C VAL A 192 -0.27 -8.67 -6.55
N LYS A 193 0.96 -9.18 -6.67
CA LYS A 193 1.35 -10.21 -7.63
C LYS A 193 0.91 -11.60 -7.15
N GLN A 194 0.98 -11.85 -5.86
CA GLN A 194 0.67 -13.15 -5.26
C GLN A 194 0.13 -13.01 -3.85
N LEU A 195 -0.97 -13.72 -3.55
CA LEU A 195 -1.40 -14.02 -2.19
C LEU A 195 -0.86 -15.38 -1.79
N LEU A 196 -0.15 -15.45 -0.66
CA LEU A 196 0.50 -16.66 -0.17
C LEU A 196 0.09 -16.93 1.28
N VAL A 197 -0.38 -18.13 1.57
CA VAL A 197 -0.58 -18.62 2.94
C VAL A 197 0.22 -19.89 3.18
N PHE A 198 0.75 -20.06 4.38
CA PHE A 198 1.51 -21.25 4.78
C PHE A 198 1.38 -21.55 6.26
N GLU A 199 1.49 -22.84 6.60
CA GLU A 199 1.44 -23.32 7.98
C GLU A 199 2.65 -22.85 8.79
N GLY A 200 2.40 -22.33 10.00
CA GLY A 200 3.40 -21.86 10.94
C GLY A 200 4.00 -20.50 10.59
N ASP A 201 5.22 -20.25 11.09
CA ASP A 201 5.83 -18.91 11.09
C ASP A 201 6.71 -18.63 9.89
N LYS A 202 7.26 -19.70 9.31
CA LYS A 202 8.22 -19.64 8.21
C LYS A 202 7.72 -20.50 7.07
N LYS A 203 7.80 -19.94 5.85
CA LYS A 203 7.56 -20.67 4.61
C LYS A 203 8.49 -21.88 4.54
N ARG A 204 7.95 -23.05 4.24
CA ARG A 204 8.76 -24.26 4.05
C ARG A 204 9.48 -24.22 2.71
N SER A 205 10.70 -24.74 2.69
CA SER A 205 11.41 -25.07 1.45
C SER A 205 10.75 -26.29 0.80
N GLY A 206 10.51 -26.24 -0.50
CA GLY A 206 9.87 -27.35 -1.22
C GLY A 206 9.30 -26.90 -2.55
N LYS A 207 8.85 -27.89 -3.34
CA LYS A 207 8.20 -27.63 -4.64
C LYS A 207 6.77 -27.15 -4.45
N TRP A 208 6.35 -26.27 -5.33
CA TRP A 208 4.96 -25.86 -5.51
C TRP A 208 4.35 -26.67 -6.64
N HIS A 209 3.09 -27.05 -6.49
CA HIS A 209 2.35 -27.87 -7.43
C HIS A 209 1.13 -27.08 -7.94
N ARG A 210 1.16 -26.72 -9.22
CA ARG A 210 0.03 -26.09 -9.92
C ARG A 210 -1.18 -27.01 -9.90
N GLN A 211 -2.32 -26.46 -9.52
CA GLN A 211 -3.60 -27.15 -9.61
C GLN A 211 -4.14 -27.06 -11.03
N GLU A 212 -4.79 -28.11 -11.50
CA GLU A 212 -5.39 -28.14 -12.84
C GLU A 212 -6.59 -27.18 -12.95
N GLN A 213 -7.31 -27.00 -11.84
CA GLN A 213 -8.43 -26.07 -11.75
C GLN A 213 -7.93 -24.68 -11.32
N SER A 214 -8.21 -23.70 -12.16
CA SER A 214 -8.14 -22.26 -11.83
C SER A 214 -9.36 -21.81 -11.05
N ILE A 215 -9.26 -20.68 -10.35
CA ILE A 215 -10.40 -20.02 -9.72
C ILE A 215 -10.91 -18.87 -10.59
N GLY A 216 -12.23 -18.65 -10.61
CA GLY A 216 -12.85 -17.48 -11.20
C GLY A 216 -12.93 -16.33 -10.20
N VAL A 217 -12.81 -15.10 -10.70
CA VAL A 217 -12.83 -13.89 -9.88
C VAL A 217 -13.46 -12.77 -10.68
N ASP A 218 -14.51 -12.16 -10.14
CA ASP A 218 -15.21 -11.03 -10.77
C ASP A 218 -15.01 -9.75 -9.96
N SER A 219 -15.00 -9.84 -8.63
CA SER A 219 -14.88 -8.69 -7.72
C SER A 219 -13.46 -8.10 -7.62
N ALA A 220 -12.50 -8.71 -8.31
CA ALA A 220 -11.05 -8.50 -8.13
C ALA A 220 -10.52 -8.89 -6.74
N LEU A 221 -11.31 -9.59 -5.93
CA LEU A 221 -10.90 -10.13 -4.63
C LEU A 221 -10.69 -11.63 -4.71
N VAL A 222 -9.63 -12.09 -4.04
CA VAL A 222 -9.41 -13.51 -3.81
C VAL A 222 -9.11 -13.74 -2.35
N GLY A 223 -9.81 -14.72 -1.79
CA GLY A 223 -9.57 -15.19 -0.44
C GLY A 223 -9.11 -16.63 -0.39
N ILE A 224 -8.32 -16.93 0.63
CA ILE A 224 -7.97 -18.29 1.05
C ILE A 224 -8.46 -18.45 2.49
N PHE A 225 -9.46 -19.30 2.69
CA PHE A 225 -10.20 -19.40 3.94
C PHE A 225 -10.31 -20.83 4.45
N ASP A 226 -10.38 -21.01 5.77
CA ASP A 226 -10.93 -22.24 6.37
C ASP A 226 -12.37 -22.41 5.88
N LEU A 227 -12.63 -23.54 5.22
CA LEU A 227 -13.91 -23.76 4.55
C LEU A 227 -15.07 -23.70 5.53
N THR A 228 -14.96 -24.39 6.68
CA THR A 228 -16.05 -24.49 7.66
C THR A 228 -16.38 -23.14 8.25
N ALA A 229 -15.36 -22.40 8.69
CA ALA A 229 -15.56 -21.08 9.26
C ALA A 229 -16.06 -20.07 8.22
N TYR A 230 -15.59 -20.14 6.97
CA TYR A 230 -16.11 -19.29 5.89
C TYR A 230 -17.61 -19.53 5.64
N ARG A 231 -18.09 -20.79 5.69
CA ARG A 231 -19.54 -21.09 5.59
C ARG A 231 -20.38 -20.48 6.70
N GLN A 232 -19.79 -20.13 7.83
CA GLN A 232 -20.51 -19.60 8.99
C GLN A 232 -20.45 -18.07 9.05
N ASN A 233 -19.52 -17.43 8.33
CA ASN A 233 -19.19 -16.01 8.46
C ASN A 233 -19.51 -15.23 7.18
N HIS A 234 -20.80 -15.02 6.91
CA HIS A 234 -21.28 -14.27 5.73
C HIS A 234 -21.34 -12.75 5.91
N ALA A 235 -21.12 -12.24 7.13
CA ALA A 235 -21.27 -10.81 7.46
C ALA A 235 -19.97 -10.00 7.32
N VAL A 236 -18.92 -10.56 6.72
CA VAL A 236 -17.62 -9.90 6.61
C VAL A 236 -17.59 -9.01 5.37
N GLU A 237 -17.29 -7.73 5.55
CA GLU A 237 -17.06 -6.77 4.46
C GLU A 237 -15.60 -6.87 3.98
N PHE A 238 -15.34 -7.70 2.97
CA PHE A 238 -13.98 -8.00 2.51
C PHE A 238 -13.27 -6.80 1.84
N GLU A 239 -14.01 -5.86 1.24
CA GLU A 239 -13.44 -4.62 0.68
C GLU A 239 -12.83 -3.74 1.76
N ALA A 240 -13.47 -3.67 2.94
CA ALA A 240 -12.91 -2.93 4.06
C ALA A 240 -11.59 -3.55 4.52
N VAL A 241 -11.48 -4.89 4.49
CA VAL A 241 -10.27 -5.64 4.87
C VAL A 241 -9.10 -5.36 3.92
N VAL A 242 -9.36 -5.19 2.61
CA VAL A 242 -8.31 -4.93 1.60
C VAL A 242 -8.11 -3.44 1.29
N SER A 243 -8.80 -2.54 2.00
CA SER A 243 -8.76 -1.10 1.75
C SER A 243 -7.42 -0.42 2.11
N SER A 244 -6.52 -1.13 2.81
CA SER A 244 -5.18 -0.65 3.14
C SER A 244 -4.23 -0.67 1.94
N ASP A 245 -3.06 -0.02 2.05
CA ASP A 245 -2.01 -0.04 1.01
C ASP A 245 -1.41 -1.43 0.77
N ASP A 246 -1.61 -2.34 1.71
CA ASP A 246 -1.20 -3.73 1.53
C ASP A 246 -2.08 -4.43 0.50
N GLN A 247 -3.26 -3.87 0.16
CA GLN A 247 -4.24 -4.45 -0.78
C GLN A 247 -4.63 -5.88 -0.38
N ALA A 248 -4.46 -6.19 0.90
CA ALA A 248 -4.64 -7.50 1.47
C ALA A 248 -4.80 -7.39 2.99
N GLY A 249 -5.49 -8.35 3.57
CA GLY A 249 -5.74 -8.37 5.01
C GLY A 249 -6.07 -9.77 5.52
N ILE A 250 -6.20 -9.85 6.85
CA ILE A 250 -6.51 -11.07 7.58
C ILE A 250 -7.93 -10.98 8.14
N VAL A 251 -8.62 -12.11 8.09
CA VAL A 251 -9.81 -12.40 8.90
C VAL A 251 -9.50 -13.59 9.81
N SER A 252 -10.25 -13.81 10.87
CA SER A 252 -9.95 -14.87 11.85
C SER A 252 -9.78 -16.27 11.25
N PHE A 253 -10.46 -16.50 10.12
CA PHE A 253 -10.52 -17.77 9.41
C PHE A 253 -9.78 -17.76 8.05
N GLY A 254 -8.99 -16.72 7.73
CA GLY A 254 -8.27 -16.70 6.45
C GLY A 254 -7.61 -15.38 6.08
N ALA A 255 -7.27 -15.26 4.81
CA ALA A 255 -6.67 -14.07 4.24
C ALA A 255 -7.36 -13.71 2.93
N VAL A 256 -7.41 -12.42 2.63
CA VAL A 256 -7.99 -11.90 1.39
C VAL A 256 -7.04 -10.86 0.80
N SER A 257 -6.97 -10.79 -0.53
CA SER A 257 -6.29 -9.73 -1.24
C SER A 257 -7.09 -9.28 -2.45
N THR A 258 -6.90 -8.03 -2.87
CA THR A 258 -7.29 -7.60 -4.20
C THR A 258 -6.11 -7.73 -5.15
N SER A 259 -6.35 -8.33 -6.32
CA SER A 259 -5.39 -8.30 -7.43
C SER A 259 -5.43 -6.96 -8.17
N GLY A 260 -6.51 -6.18 -8.00
CA GLY A 260 -6.83 -5.02 -8.83
C GLY A 260 -7.40 -5.38 -10.21
N PHE A 261 -7.50 -6.67 -10.55
CA PHE A 261 -8.00 -7.18 -11.82
C PHE A 261 -9.21 -8.11 -11.57
N GLY A 262 -10.40 -7.65 -11.91
CA GLY A 262 -11.62 -8.46 -11.94
C GLY A 262 -11.77 -9.22 -13.26
N ASP A 263 -12.79 -10.07 -13.33
CA ASP A 263 -13.21 -10.87 -14.48
C ASP A 263 -12.09 -11.75 -15.08
N GLY A 264 -11.43 -12.55 -14.23
CA GLY A 264 -10.26 -13.35 -14.60
C GLY A 264 -10.25 -14.76 -14.01
N LEU A 265 -9.45 -15.63 -14.63
CA LEU A 265 -9.11 -16.96 -14.10
C LEU A 265 -7.70 -16.92 -13.52
N TYR A 266 -7.54 -17.40 -12.29
CA TYR A 266 -6.26 -17.37 -11.59
C TYR A 266 -5.78 -18.74 -11.19
N ASP A 267 -4.46 -18.92 -11.33
CA ASP A 267 -3.79 -20.16 -11.01
C ASP A 267 -3.49 -20.28 -9.52
N VAL A 268 -3.79 -21.46 -8.98
CA VAL A 268 -3.49 -21.83 -7.59
C VAL A 268 -2.37 -22.86 -7.57
N ASP A 269 -1.31 -22.59 -6.79
CA ASP A 269 -0.31 -23.60 -6.47
C ASP A 269 -0.41 -24.00 -5.00
N ILE A 270 -0.14 -25.27 -4.72
CA ILE A 270 -0.10 -25.80 -3.35
C ILE A 270 1.25 -26.43 -3.02
N GLN A 271 1.55 -26.49 -1.73
CA GLN A 271 2.74 -27.13 -1.19
C GLN A 271 2.33 -28.20 -0.17
N TYR A 272 2.98 -29.36 -0.27
CA TYR A 272 2.76 -30.50 0.62
C TYR A 272 3.90 -30.66 1.63
N ASP A 273 3.59 -31.23 2.80
CA ASP A 273 4.60 -31.77 3.69
C ASP A 273 4.92 -33.26 3.42
N VAL A 274 5.79 -33.83 4.25
CA VAL A 274 6.21 -35.24 4.15
C VAL A 274 5.06 -36.23 4.37
N SER A 275 3.98 -35.79 5.03
CA SER A 275 2.76 -36.57 5.27
C SER A 275 1.71 -36.34 4.18
N ARG A 276 2.06 -35.63 3.09
CA ARG A 276 1.17 -35.22 2.01
C ARG A 276 0.00 -34.33 2.45
N GLN A 277 0.11 -33.65 3.59
CA GLN A 277 -0.84 -32.63 3.98
C GLN A 277 -0.50 -31.31 3.27
N ILE A 278 -1.53 -30.55 2.89
CA ILE A 278 -1.34 -29.21 2.33
C ILE A 278 -0.90 -28.29 3.47
N VAL A 279 0.25 -27.64 3.28
CA VAL A 279 0.91 -26.73 4.23
C VAL A 279 1.22 -25.37 3.62
N GLY A 280 0.86 -25.16 2.36
CA GLY A 280 0.97 -23.87 1.68
C GLY A 280 0.03 -23.79 0.49
N VAL A 281 -0.53 -22.61 0.27
CA VAL A 281 -1.40 -22.28 -0.85
C VAL A 281 -1.00 -20.89 -1.36
N ARG A 282 -0.91 -20.71 -2.67
CA ARG A 282 -0.68 -19.40 -3.27
C ARG A 282 -1.52 -19.21 -4.51
N VAL A 283 -1.98 -17.99 -4.71
CA VAL A 283 -2.70 -17.55 -5.90
C VAL A 283 -1.81 -16.56 -6.65
N ASN A 284 -1.62 -16.80 -7.96
CA ASN A 284 -0.79 -15.95 -8.81
C ASN A 284 -1.69 -15.03 -9.64
N PHE A 285 -1.51 -13.72 -9.52
CA PHE A 285 -2.31 -12.72 -10.23
C PHE A 285 -1.62 -12.16 -11.48
N ALA A 286 -0.30 -12.29 -11.55
CA ALA A 286 0.49 -11.91 -12.70
C ALA A 286 1.47 -13.04 -13.03
N GLU A 287 1.71 -13.24 -14.32
CA GLU A 287 2.73 -14.17 -14.79
C GLU A 287 4.13 -13.71 -14.36
N ASP A 288 5.03 -14.67 -14.18
CA ASP A 288 6.46 -14.38 -14.12
C ASP A 288 6.89 -14.08 -15.57
N GLU A 289 7.12 -12.81 -15.91
CA GLU A 289 7.83 -12.44 -17.16
C GLU A 289 9.22 -13.08 -17.24
#